data_AF-A0A9X2J3L1-F1
#
_entry.id   AF-A0A9X2J3L1-F1
#
_cell.length_a   1.000
_cell.length_b   1.000
_cell.length_c   1.000
_cell.angle_alpha   90.00
_cell.angle_beta   90.00
_cell.angle_gamma   90.00
#
_symmetry.space_group_name_H-M   'P 1'
#
loop_
_entity.id
_entity.type
_entity.pdbx_description
1 polymer ?
#
loop_
_entity_poly.entity_id
_entity_poly.type
_entity_poly.pdbx_seq_one_letter_code
_entity_poly.pdbx_strand_id
1 'polypeptide(L)'
;MSVKYSKVIVEDITSEGLSDDELSLLVDVFCRTVVKVKSIQASQAEFPLNKLATTKTTSLAGFTLSIMLTFHEGCELWLGQLQGQNRNLLITGTID
;
A
#
# COMPACT_ATOMS: atom_id res chain seq x y z
N MET A 1 13.42 7.56 -15.27
CA MET A 1 12.46 6.60 -15.88
C MET A 1 11.36 6.37 -14.86
N SER A 2 10.19 6.95 -15.08
CA SER A 2 9.06 6.83 -14.15
C SER A 2 8.24 5.59 -14.54
N VAL A 3 8.25 4.58 -13.69
CA VAL A 3 7.46 3.37 -13.93
C VAL A 3 6.01 3.68 -13.54
N LYS A 4 5.18 4.03 -14.52
CA LYS A 4 3.73 4.18 -14.36
C LYS A 4 3.12 2.82 -14.03
N TYR A 5 3.07 2.48 -12.75
CA TYR A 5 2.18 1.43 -12.26
C TYR A 5 0.78 2.03 -12.15
N SER A 6 0.07 2.09 -13.28
CA SER A 6 -1.34 2.49 -13.37
C SER A 6 -1.76 3.61 -12.41
N LYS A 7 -1.44 4.86 -12.75
CA LYS A 7 -2.10 6.07 -12.20
C LYS A 7 -1.98 6.35 -10.69
N VAL A 8 -1.32 5.52 -9.87
CA VAL A 8 -1.11 5.85 -8.44
C VAL A 8 0.13 6.73 -8.30
N ILE A 9 -0.02 7.94 -7.78
CA ILE A 9 1.05 8.87 -7.42
C ILE A 9 1.26 8.73 -5.93
N VAL A 10 2.44 8.27 -5.50
CA VAL A 10 2.78 8.19 -4.08
C VAL A 10 3.30 9.56 -3.64
N GLU A 11 2.60 10.16 -2.68
CA GLU A 11 2.87 11.51 -2.16
C GLU A 11 3.88 11.44 -1.02
N ASP A 12 3.67 10.53 -0.06
CA ASP A 12 4.53 10.34 1.10
C ASP A 12 4.69 8.85 1.46
N ILE A 13 5.88 8.49 1.93
CA ILE A 13 6.20 7.16 2.44
C ILE A 13 6.96 7.31 3.74
N THR A 14 6.38 6.83 4.83
CA THR A 14 7.01 6.75 6.14
C THR A 14 7.18 5.28 6.52
N SER A 15 8.43 4.81 6.58
CA SER A 15 8.77 3.42 6.91
C SER A 15 9.59 3.34 8.19
N GLU A 16 9.24 2.43 9.08
CA GLU A 16 10.00 2.12 10.29
C GLU A 16 10.34 0.63 10.35
N GLY A 17 11.62 0.31 10.51
CA GLY A 17 12.11 -1.06 10.66
C GLY A 17 12.03 -1.92 9.38
N LEU A 18 11.90 -1.30 8.21
CA LEU A 18 11.80 -1.96 6.90
C LEU A 18 13.08 -1.76 6.09
N SER A 19 13.49 -2.80 5.37
CA SER A 19 14.58 -2.69 4.39
C SER A 19 14.11 -2.07 3.08
N ASP A 20 15.00 -1.47 2.28
CA ASP A 20 14.67 -0.91 0.96
C ASP A 20 13.95 -1.90 0.04
N ASP A 21 14.38 -3.16 0.01
CA ASP A 21 13.71 -4.22 -0.76
C ASP A 21 12.27 -4.48 -0.27
N GLU A 22 12.04 -4.48 1.04
CA GLU A 22 10.69 -4.65 1.61
C GLU A 22 9.82 -3.44 1.31
N LEU A 23 10.37 -2.24 1.44
CA LEU A 23 9.67 -0.99 1.16
C LEU A 23 9.22 -0.95 -0.30
N SER A 24 10.11 -1.22 -1.25
CA SER A 24 9.77 -1.24 -2.68
C SER A 24 8.69 -2.28 -2.98
N LEU A 25 8.74 -3.44 -2.34
CA LEU A 25 7.75 -4.50 -2.50
C LEU A 25 6.38 -4.08 -1.93
N LEU A 26 6.36 -3.47 -0.75
CA LEU A 26 5.12 -3.02 -0.10
C LEU A 26 4.46 -1.86 -0.83
N VAL A 27 5.25 -0.93 -1.39
CA VAL A 27 4.75 0.15 -2.24
C VAL A 27 4.11 -0.41 -3.51
N ASP A 28 4.75 -1.39 -4.17
CA ASP A 28 4.15 -2.06 -5.34
C ASP A 28 2.83 -2.77 -4.99
N VAL A 29 2.79 -3.46 -3.84
CA VAL A 29 1.56 -4.09 -3.33
C VAL A 29 0.47 -3.06 -3.06
N PHE A 30 0.79 -1.92 -2.43
CA PHE A 30 -0.14 -0.84 -2.18
C PHE A 30 -0.72 -0.30 -3.48
N CYS A 31 0.12 0.07 -4.46
CA CYS A 31 -0.34 0.58 -5.74
C CYS A 31 -1.29 -0.39 -6.46
N ARG A 32 -0.96 -1.68 -6.49
CA ARG A 32 -1.83 -2.71 -7.10
C ARG A 32 -3.15 -2.87 -6.36
N THR A 33 -3.11 -2.80 -5.03
CA THR A 33 -4.29 -3.00 -4.20
C THR A 33 -5.22 -1.80 -4.28
N VAL A 34 -4.69 -0.57 -4.24
CA VAL A 34 -5.42 0.68 -4.45
C VAL A 34 -6.18 0.66 -5.78
N VAL A 35 -5.52 0.26 -6.87
CA VAL A 35 -6.19 0.12 -8.19
C VAL A 35 -7.34 -0.89 -8.15
N LYS A 36 -7.15 -2.03 -7.48
CA LYS A 36 -8.22 -3.03 -7.31
C LYS A 36 -9.37 -2.51 -6.46
N VAL A 37 -9.07 -1.86 -5.33
CA VAL A 37 -10.04 -1.30 -4.40
C VAL A 37 -10.86 -0.20 -5.08
N LYS A 38 -10.22 0.68 -5.86
CA LYS A 38 -10.91 1.65 -6.73
C LYS A 38 -11.81 0.95 -7.75
N SER A 39 -11.32 -0.10 -8.41
CA SER A 39 -12.08 -0.84 -9.43
C SER A 39 -13.35 -1.49 -8.88
N ILE A 40 -13.38 -1.85 -7.59
CA ILE A 40 -14.57 -2.39 -6.92
C ILE A 40 -15.39 -1.30 -6.22
N GLN A 41 -15.05 -0.02 -6.40
CA GLN A 41 -15.71 1.13 -5.78
C GLN A 41 -15.77 1.05 -4.25
N ALA A 42 -14.76 0.45 -3.62
CA ALA A 42 -14.67 0.37 -2.17
C ALA A 42 -13.87 1.56 -1.61
N SER A 43 -14.33 2.12 -0.49
CA SER A 43 -13.65 3.24 0.19
C SER A 43 -12.64 2.77 1.24
N GLN A 44 -12.69 1.51 1.64
CA GLN A 44 -11.74 0.93 2.59
C GLN A 44 -11.58 -0.54 2.28
N ALA A 45 -10.37 -1.07 2.45
CA ALA A 45 -10.12 -2.48 2.38
C ALA A 45 -8.94 -2.88 3.26
N GLU A 46 -9.05 -4.04 3.90
CA GLU A 46 -7.99 -4.61 4.71
C GLU A 46 -7.60 -5.98 4.17
N PHE A 47 -6.30 -6.15 3.95
CA PHE A 47 -5.71 -7.34 3.38
C PHE A 47 -4.60 -7.87 4.29
N PRO A 48 -4.81 -9.00 4.99
CA PRO A 48 -3.72 -9.66 5.67
C PRO A 48 -2.75 -10.23 4.62
N LEU A 49 -1.54 -9.67 4.57
CA LEU A 49 -0.47 -10.10 3.66
C LEU A 49 0.02 -11.51 3.97
N ASN A 50 -0.35 -12.06 5.13
CA ASN A 50 -0.12 -13.44 5.50
C ASN A 50 -0.68 -14.45 4.46
N LYS A 51 -1.76 -14.10 3.75
CA LYS A 51 -2.30 -14.94 2.65
C LYS A 51 -1.62 -14.72 1.28
N LEU A 52 -0.88 -13.61 1.14
CA LEU A 52 -0.17 -13.21 -0.07
C LEU A 52 1.33 -13.53 -0.01
N ALA A 53 1.83 -13.93 1.17
CA ALA A 53 3.17 -14.42 1.40
C ALA A 53 3.39 -15.74 0.64
N THR A 54 3.76 -15.62 -0.63
CA THR A 54 4.31 -16.74 -1.41
C THR A 54 5.79 -16.90 -1.06
N THR A 55 6.44 -17.99 -1.48
CA THR A 55 7.83 -18.33 -1.14
C THR A 55 8.89 -17.25 -1.45
N LYS A 56 8.55 -16.18 -2.17
CA LYS A 56 9.39 -14.99 -2.43
C LYS A 56 9.10 -13.78 -1.52
N THR A 57 8.00 -13.79 -0.77
CA THR A 57 7.51 -12.67 0.05
C THR A 57 7.33 -13.09 1.51
N THR A 58 8.11 -14.05 1.98
CA THR A 58 8.09 -14.55 3.37
C THR A 58 8.35 -13.45 4.39
N SER A 59 9.15 -12.43 4.04
CA SER A 59 9.38 -11.26 4.90
C SER A 59 8.13 -10.41 5.15
N LEU A 60 7.13 -10.50 4.27
CA LEU A 60 5.83 -9.82 4.40
C LEU A 60 4.80 -10.63 5.21
N ALA A 61 5.15 -11.84 5.64
CA ALA A 61 4.28 -12.63 6.50
C ALA A 61 4.06 -11.91 7.85
N GLY A 62 2.80 -11.79 8.25
CA GLY A 62 2.41 -11.08 9.47
C GLY A 62 2.19 -9.58 9.33
N PHE A 63 2.26 -9.01 8.11
CA PHE A 63 1.76 -7.67 7.87
C PHE A 63 0.27 -7.67 7.54
N THR A 64 -0.43 -6.63 7.97
CA THR A 64 -1.78 -6.31 7.53
C THR A 64 -1.73 -5.00 6.76
N LEU A 65 -2.16 -5.03 5.50
CA LEU A 65 -2.30 -3.84 4.66
C LEU A 65 -3.73 -3.32 4.77
N SER A 66 -3.89 -2.16 5.37
CA SER A 66 -5.15 -1.44 5.47
C SER A 66 -5.10 -0.24 4.53
N ILE A 67 -6.03 -0.19 3.58
CA ILE A 67 -6.17 0.90 2.62
C ILE A 67 -7.46 1.64 2.91
N MET A 68 -7.39 2.96 2.92
CA MET A 68 -8.53 3.84 3.12
C MET A 68 -8.49 4.97 2.09
N LEU A 69 -9.60 5.15 1.39
CA LEU A 69 -9.87 6.32 0.58
C LEU A 69 -10.41 7.42 1.49
N THR A 70 -9.77 8.58 1.45
CA THR A 70 -10.24 9.82 2.04
C THR A 70 -10.36 10.88 0.96
N PHE A 71 -11.18 11.90 1.20
CA PHE A 71 -11.35 13.02 0.30
C PHE A 71 -10.76 14.26 0.98
N HIS A 72 -9.71 14.81 0.39
CA HIS A 72 -9.09 16.04 0.86
C HIS A 72 -9.21 17.11 -0.22
N GLU A 73 -9.85 18.23 0.10
CA GLU A 73 -10.08 19.35 -0.85
C GLU A 73 -10.74 18.94 -2.20
N GLY A 74 -11.57 17.89 -2.19
CA GLY A 74 -12.22 17.37 -3.40
C GLY A 74 -11.36 16.40 -4.22
N CYS A 75 -10.14 16.09 -3.76
CA CYS A 75 -9.25 15.10 -4.36
C CYS A 75 -9.32 13.76 -3.61
N GLU A 76 -9.26 12.67 -4.37
CA GLU A 76 -9.18 11.30 -3.83
C GLU A 76 -7.76 11.04 -3.28
N LEU A 77 -7.63 10.91 -1.98
CA LEU A 77 -6.39 10.57 -1.30
C LEU A 77 -6.50 9.15 -0.72
N TRP A 78 -5.55 8.29 -1.06
CA TRP A 78 -5.45 6.92 -0.60
C TRP A 78 -4.39 6.80 0.47
N LEU A 79 -4.79 6.34 1.63
CA LEU A 79 -3.94 6.05 2.77
C LEU A 79 -3.72 4.55 2.82
N GLY A 80 -2.47 4.10 2.80
CA GLY A 80 -2.05 2.72 2.98
C GLY A 80 -1.27 2.59 4.26
N GLN A 81 -1.79 1.85 5.23
CA GLN A 81 -1.09 1.52 6.45
C GLN A 81 -0.75 0.03 6.43
N LEU A 82 0.52 -0.29 6.64
CA LEU A 82 0.98 -1.64 6.84
C LEU A 82 1.54 -1.77 8.24
N GLN A 83 0.90 -2.62 9.04
CA GLN A 83 1.30 -2.86 10.41
C GLN A 83 1.81 -4.30 10.54
N GLY A 84 3.01 -4.43 11.09
CA GLY A 84 3.64 -5.70 11.44
C GLY A 84 4.17 -5.67 12.87
N GLN A 85 4.72 -6.80 13.33
CA GLN A 85 5.07 -7.03 14.74
C GLN A 85 6.06 -6.00 15.34
N ASN A 86 6.86 -5.32 14.51
CA ASN A 86 7.76 -4.22 14.90
C ASN A 86 8.14 -3.34 13.69
N ARG A 87 7.28 -3.35 12.66
CA ARG A 87 7.56 -2.79 11.35
C ARG A 87 6.30 -2.10 10.87
N ASN A 88 6.41 -0.81 10.57
CA ASN A 88 5.28 -0.03 10.12
C ASN A 88 5.62 0.66 8.80
N LEU A 89 4.66 0.70 7.90
CA LEU A 89 4.74 1.51 6.70
C LEU A 89 3.45 2.32 6.60
N LEU A 90 3.59 3.62 6.46
CA LEU A 90 2.51 4.53 6.09
C LEU A 90 2.83 5.05 4.70
N ILE A 91 1.88 4.90 3.80
CA ILE A 91 1.97 5.37 2.42
C ILE A 91 0.76 6.24 2.19
N THR A 92 0.96 7.40 1.61
CA THR A 92 -0.14 8.22 1.09
C THR A 92 0.06 8.38 -0.40
N GLY A 93 -1.03 8.29 -1.15
CA GLY A 93 -0.96 8.48 -2.58
C GLY A 93 -2.30 8.86 -3.17
N THR A 94 -2.28 9.47 -4.34
CA THR A 94 -3.47 9.85 -5.10
C THR A 94 -3.55 8.99 -6.36
N ILE A 95 -4.72 8.95 -6.99
CA ILE A 95 -4.89 8.26 -8.27
C ILE A 95 -5.27 9.30 -9.32
N ASP A 96 -4.44 9.43 -10.35
CA ASP A 96 -4.69 10.24 -11.55
C ASP A 96 -5.69 9.60 -12.52
#